data_AF-S8C8E8-F1
#
_entry.id   AF-S8C8E8-F1
#
_cell.length_a   1.000
_cell.length_b   1.000
_cell.length_c   1.000
_cell.angle_alpha   90.00
_cell.angle_beta   90.00
_cell.angle_gamma   90.00
#
_symmetry.space_group_name_H-M   'P 1'
#
loop_
_entity.id
_entity.type
_entity.pdbx_description
1 polymer ?
#
loop_
_entity_poly.entity_id
_entity_poly.type
_entity_poly.pdbx_seq_one_letter_code
_entity_poly.pdbx_strand_id
1 'polypeptide(L)'
;KMAESGDGKALPESEKKKEQSLPFYRLFSFADKYDYALMTAGTLGAAVHGASMPVFFLLFGEMVNGFGKNQMDFDRMTREVTKFSLYFVYLGLVVCFSSYA
;
A
#
# COMPACT_ATOMS: atom_id res chain seq x y z
N LYS A 1 68.93 -20.78 -12.54
CA LYS A 1 68.56 -19.49 -13.17
C LYS A 1 67.22 -19.73 -13.87
N MET A 2 66.11 -19.69 -13.14
CA MET A 2 65.29 -18.52 -12.73
C MET A 2 64.59 -17.80 -13.90
N ALA A 3 63.31 -17.47 -13.63
CA ALA A 3 62.33 -16.62 -14.32
C ALA A 3 61.40 -17.34 -15.34
N GLU A 4 60.17 -17.71 -14.95
CA GLU A 4 58.90 -16.94 -15.04
C GLU A 4 58.28 -17.05 -16.45
N SER A 5 56.98 -17.16 -16.70
CA SER A 5 55.74 -16.76 -16.02
C SER A 5 54.64 -17.70 -16.57
N GLY A 6 53.71 -18.25 -15.79
CA GLY A 6 52.51 -17.54 -15.38
C GLY A 6 51.42 -17.66 -16.45
N ASP A 7 50.53 -18.65 -16.32
CA ASP A 7 49.09 -18.44 -16.53
C ASP A 7 48.30 -19.61 -15.90
N GLY A 8 47.85 -19.38 -14.68
CA GLY A 8 46.92 -20.25 -14.00
C GLY A 8 45.56 -20.13 -14.69
N LYS A 9 45.20 -21.14 -15.48
CA LYS A 9 43.85 -21.26 -16.01
C LYS A 9 42.86 -21.36 -14.85
N ALA A 10 42.21 -20.23 -14.59
CA ALA A 10 41.15 -20.08 -13.63
C ALA A 10 40.05 -21.12 -13.86
N LEU A 11 39.65 -21.76 -12.78
CA LEU A 11 38.48 -22.63 -12.70
C LEU A 11 37.24 -21.87 -13.20
N PRO A 12 36.33 -22.49 -13.96
CA PRO A 12 35.05 -21.87 -14.28
C PRO A 12 34.15 -21.91 -13.03
N GLU A 13 34.31 -20.93 -12.16
CA GLU A 13 33.32 -20.59 -11.14
C GLU A 13 32.31 -19.61 -11.76
N SER A 14 31.17 -20.13 -12.22
CA SER A 14 29.87 -19.45 -12.17
C SER A 14 28.80 -20.19 -12.98
N GLU A 15 28.46 -21.40 -12.59
CA GLU A 15 27.05 -21.80 -12.67
C GLU A 15 26.30 -21.09 -11.54
N LYS A 16 26.08 -19.77 -11.70
CA LYS A 16 24.97 -19.12 -10.99
C LYS A 16 23.73 -19.81 -11.51
N LYS A 17 23.22 -20.75 -10.73
CA LYS A 17 21.88 -21.33 -10.83
C LYS A 17 20.94 -20.17 -11.13
N LYS A 18 20.60 -19.96 -12.41
CA LYS A 18 19.58 -18.99 -12.80
C LYS A 18 18.34 -19.57 -12.15
N GLU A 19 17.94 -19.01 -11.01
CA GLU A 19 16.61 -19.25 -10.47
C GLU A 19 15.68 -19.03 -11.66
N GLN A 20 15.08 -20.11 -12.14
CA GLN A 20 14.12 -20.05 -13.22
C GLN A 20 12.94 -19.29 -12.63
N SER A 21 12.98 -17.96 -12.76
CA SER A 21 11.91 -17.08 -12.36
C SER A 21 10.75 -17.40 -13.28
N LEU A 22 9.89 -18.29 -12.80
CA LEU A 22 8.64 -18.57 -13.48
C LEU A 22 7.86 -17.26 -13.54
N PRO A 23 7.25 -16.95 -14.68
CA PRO A 23 6.51 -15.71 -14.80
C PRO A 23 5.26 -15.78 -13.90
N PHE A 24 4.97 -14.68 -13.19
CA PHE A 24 3.95 -14.58 -12.13
C PHE A 24 2.56 -15.08 -12.52
N TYR A 25 2.18 -14.95 -13.80
CA TYR A 25 0.88 -15.42 -14.29
C TYR A 25 0.72 -16.95 -14.19
N ARG A 26 1.82 -17.73 -14.18
CA ARG A 26 1.74 -19.19 -14.01
C ARG A 26 1.36 -19.61 -12.59
N LEU A 27 1.52 -18.75 -11.58
CA LEU A 27 1.03 -19.02 -10.22
C LEU A 27 -0.50 -19.08 -10.17
N PHE A 28 -1.19 -18.34 -11.06
CA PHE A 28 -2.65 -18.32 -11.16
C PHE A 28 -3.18 -19.31 -12.21
N SER A 29 -2.36 -20.23 -12.72
CA SER A 29 -2.76 -21.14 -13.81
C SER A 29 -3.86 -22.14 -13.43
N PHE A 30 -4.07 -22.38 -12.13
CA PHE A 30 -5.15 -23.20 -11.60
C PHE A 30 -6.30 -22.38 -10.99
N ALA A 31 -6.25 -21.04 -11.09
CA ALA A 31 -7.26 -20.17 -10.51
C ALA A 31 -8.55 -20.22 -11.34
N ASP A 32 -9.66 -20.58 -10.68
CA ASP A 32 -10.98 -20.57 -11.29
C ASP A 32 -11.58 -19.16 -11.33
N LYS A 33 -12.72 -18.99 -12.02
CA LYS A 33 -13.41 -17.69 -12.13
C LYS A 33 -13.73 -17.07 -10.76
N TYR A 34 -13.97 -17.90 -9.75
CA TYR A 34 -14.22 -17.46 -8.38
C TYR A 34 -12.94 -16.94 -7.70
N ASP A 35 -11.79 -17.58 -7.94
CA ASP A 35 -10.50 -17.14 -7.40
C ASP A 35 -10.11 -15.78 -7.99
N TYR A 36 -10.31 -15.58 -9.30
CA TYR A 36 -10.12 -14.28 -9.93
C TYR A 36 -11.05 -13.21 -9.35
N ALA A 37 -12.32 -13.54 -9.09
CA ALA A 37 -13.26 -12.61 -8.46
C ALA A 37 -12.79 -12.21 -7.05
N LEU A 38 -12.41 -13.18 -6.22
CA LEU A 38 -11.90 -12.94 -4.86
C LEU A 38 -10.61 -12.13 -4.87
N MET A 39 -9.67 -12.43 -5.77
CA MET A 39 -8.43 -11.66 -5.93
C MET A 39 -8.72 -10.20 -6.30
N THR A 40 -9.66 -9.95 -7.21
CA THR A 40 -10.02 -8.57 -7.57
C THR A 40 -10.67 -7.83 -6.41
N ALA A 41 -11.56 -8.50 -5.65
CA ALA A 41 -12.20 -7.93 -4.47
C ALA A 41 -11.19 -7.54 -3.39
N GLY A 42 -10.27 -8.45 -3.03
CA GLY A 42 -9.23 -8.19 -2.05
C GLY A 42 -8.22 -7.13 -2.52
N THR A 43 -7.92 -7.08 -3.82
CA THR A 43 -7.06 -6.01 -4.38
C THR A 43 -7.71 -4.64 -4.24
N LEU A 44 -9.03 -4.54 -4.49
CA LEU A 44 -9.78 -3.30 -4.28
C LEU A 44 -9.82 -2.91 -2.79
N GLY A 45 -10.05 -3.88 -1.90
CA GLY A 45 -10.00 -3.69 -0.45
C GLY A 45 -8.64 -3.16 0.03
N ALA A 46 -7.56 -3.79 -0.43
CA ALA A 46 -6.19 -3.38 -0.14
C ALA A 46 -5.86 -1.98 -0.68
N ALA A 47 -6.34 -1.62 -1.88
CA ALA A 47 -6.15 -0.28 -2.44
C ALA A 47 -6.85 0.79 -1.61
N VAL A 48 -8.10 0.55 -1.21
CA VAL A 48 -8.87 1.45 -0.33
C VAL A 48 -8.20 1.57 1.04
N HIS A 49 -7.78 0.45 1.63
CA HIS A 49 -7.08 0.43 2.91
C HIS A 49 -5.74 1.18 2.82
N GLY A 50 -4.96 0.98 1.77
CA GLY A 50 -3.69 1.69 1.55
C GLY A 50 -3.88 3.20 1.35
N ALA A 51 -4.95 3.63 0.69
CA ALA A 51 -5.28 5.04 0.50
C ALA A 51 -5.83 5.73 1.77
N SER A 52 -6.18 4.98 2.82
CA SER A 52 -6.78 5.51 4.03
C SER A 52 -5.90 6.53 4.76
N MET A 53 -4.58 6.33 4.78
CA MET A 53 -3.65 7.17 5.52
C MET A 53 -3.53 8.58 4.93
N PRO A 54 -3.32 8.78 3.61
CA PRO A 54 -3.40 10.10 2.99
C PRO A 54 -4.76 10.80 3.22
N VAL A 55 -5.87 10.06 3.10
CA VAL A 55 -7.22 10.61 3.29
C VAL A 55 -7.44 11.05 4.74
N PHE A 56 -6.97 10.25 5.70
CA PHE A 56 -7.00 10.59 7.12
C PHE A 56 -6.29 11.91 7.40
N PHE A 57 -5.08 12.10 6.87
CA PHE A 57 -4.34 13.34 7.06
C PHE A 57 -5.02 14.55 6.42
N LEU A 58 -5.66 14.38 5.26
CA LEU A 58 -6.42 15.46 4.61
C LEU A 58 -7.60 15.90 5.48
N LEU A 59 -8.41 14.95 5.96
CA LEU A 59 -9.54 15.25 6.85
C LEU A 59 -9.07 15.87 8.17
N PHE A 60 -7.93 15.42 8.69
CA PHE A 60 -7.33 15.98 9.90
C PHE A 60 -6.89 17.42 9.70
N GLY A 61 -6.26 17.72 8.57
CA GLY A 61 -5.88 19.09 8.21
C GLY A 61 -7.09 20.02 8.14
N GLU A 62 -8.17 19.59 7.49
CA GLU A 62 -9.40 20.38 7.38
C GLU A 62 -10.10 20.57 8.74
N MET A 63 -10.11 19.55 9.58
CA MET A 63 -10.61 19.67 10.95
C MET A 63 -9.82 20.71 11.76
N VAL A 64 -8.48 20.66 11.71
CA VAL A 64 -7.60 21.64 12.39
C VAL A 64 -7.80 23.05 11.83
N ASN A 65 -7.97 23.18 10.52
CA ASN A 65 -8.27 24.44 9.84
C ASN A 65 -9.62 25.04 10.28
N GLY A 66 -10.63 24.19 10.48
CA GLY A 66 -11.95 24.58 11.00
C GLY A 66 -11.88 25.17 12.41
N PHE A 67 -11.00 24.62 13.27
CA PHE A 67 -10.70 25.20 14.58
C PHE A 67 -9.94 26.54 14.47
N GLY A 68 -9.02 26.67 13.52
CA GLY A 68 -8.20 27.87 13.36
C GLY A 68 -8.92 29.08 12.75
N LYS A 69 -9.84 28.87 11.80
CA LYS A 69 -10.50 29.97 11.06
C LYS A 69 -11.68 30.61 11.79
N ASN A 70 -12.36 29.87 12.67
CA ASN A 70 -13.60 30.29 13.31
C ASN A 70 -13.42 30.62 14.79
N GLN A 71 -12.21 31.01 15.22
CA GLN A 71 -11.89 31.29 16.62
C GLN A 71 -12.77 32.36 17.28
N MET A 72 -13.36 33.25 16.48
CA MET A 72 -14.25 34.33 16.94
C MET A 72 -15.75 33.97 16.87
N ASP A 73 -16.10 32.82 16.28
CA ASP A 73 -17.48 32.36 16.09
C ASP A 73 -17.59 30.87 16.47
N PHE A 74 -17.92 30.64 17.74
CA PHE A 74 -18.01 29.30 18.35
C PHE A 74 -19.07 28.41 17.67
N ASP A 75 -20.19 28.99 17.22
CA ASP A 75 -21.27 28.22 16.58
C ASP A 75 -20.85 27.69 15.21
N ARG A 76 -20.12 28.51 14.43
CA ARG A 76 -19.56 28.05 13.14
C ARG A 76 -18.43 27.05 13.32
N MET A 77 -17.54 27.28 14.28
CA MET A 77 -16.43 26.37 14.57
C MET A 77 -16.92 24.97 14.91
N THR A 78 -17.87 24.87 15.85
CA THR A 78 -18.40 23.59 16.31
C THR A 78 -19.11 22.82 15.19
N ARG A 79 -19.92 23.50 14.37
CA ARG A 79 -20.60 22.88 13.23
C ARG A 79 -19.63 22.27 12.21
N GLU A 80 -18.57 22.98 11.83
CA GLU A 80 -17.57 22.48 10.88
C GLU A 80 -16.79 21.28 11.46
N VAL A 81 -16.32 21.41 12.70
CA VAL A 81 -15.58 20.33 13.38
C VAL A 81 -16.43 19.08 13.56
N THR A 82 -17.69 19.22 13.97
CA THR A 82 -18.61 18.07 14.11
C THR A 82 -18.83 17.37 12.76
N LYS A 83 -18.88 18.12 11.66
CA LYS A 83 -18.99 17.53 10.31
C LYS A 83 -17.74 16.72 9.94
N PHE A 84 -16.54 17.24 10.21
CA PHE A 84 -15.30 16.51 9.98
C PHE A 84 -15.16 15.28 10.89
N SER A 85 -15.60 15.37 12.15
CA SER A 85 -15.65 14.22 13.07
C SER A 85 -16.53 13.09 12.52
N LEU A 86 -17.69 13.41 11.93
CA LEU A 86 -18.52 12.41 11.26
C LEU A 86 -17.80 11.77 10.06
N TYR A 87 -17.08 12.55 9.25
CA TYR A 87 -16.28 11.99 8.15
C TYR A 87 -15.19 11.03 8.64
N PHE A 88 -14.56 11.28 9.79
CA PHE A 88 -13.62 10.34 10.41
C PHE A 88 -14.28 9.01 10.79
N VAL A 89 -15.50 9.03 11.31
CA VAL A 89 -16.25 7.81 11.63
C VAL A 89 -16.55 7.01 10.37
N TYR A 90 -17.03 7.67 9.31
CA TYR A 90 -17.28 7.01 8.02
C TYR A 90 -16.00 6.43 7.41
N LEU A 91 -14.89 7.18 7.44
CA LEU A 91 -13.61 6.68 6.97
C LEU A 91 -13.18 5.44 7.77
N GLY A 92 -13.28 5.48 9.10
CA GLY A 92 -12.96 4.34 9.95
C GLY A 92 -13.76 3.09 9.61
N LEU A 93 -15.08 3.21 9.40
CA LEU A 93 -15.93 2.09 8.99
C LEU A 93 -15.48 1.52 7.64
N VAL A 94 -15.27 2.38 6.63
CA VAL A 94 -14.82 1.96 5.30
C VAL A 94 -13.50 1.19 5.37
N VAL A 95 -12.55 1.69 6.17
CA VAL A 95 -11.22 1.08 6.35
C VAL A 95 -11.30 -0.25 7.10
N CYS A 96 -12.17 -0.35 8.11
CA CYS A 96 -12.42 -1.61 8.83
C CYS A 96 -12.99 -2.68 7.89
N PHE A 97 -13.98 -2.33 7.08
CA PHE A 97 -14.54 -3.27 6.09
C PHE A 97 -13.53 -3.61 4.99
N SER A 98 -12.78 -2.62 4.49
CA SER A 98 -11.80 -2.87 3.42
C SER A 98 -10.60 -3.69 3.87
N SER A 99 -10.27 -3.69 5.16
CA SER A 99 -9.21 -4.54 5.72
C SER A 99 -9.58 -6.02 5.79
N TYR A 100 -10.88 -6.34 5.75
CA TYR A 100 -11.41 -7.70 5.86
C TYR A 100 -11.86 -8.28 4.52
N ALA A 101 -11.66 -7.53 3.43
CA ALA A 101 -11.88 -7.91 2.04
C ALA A 101 -10.56 -8.34 1.40
#